data_AF-A0A7S2DSJ6-F1
#
_entry.id   AF-A0A7S2DSJ6-F1
#
_cell.length_a   1.000
_cell.length_b   1.000
_cell.length_c   1.000
_cell.angle_alpha   90.00
_cell.angle_beta   90.00
_cell.angle_gamma   90.00
#
_symmetry.space_group_name_H-M   'P 1'
#
loop_
_entity.id
_entity.type
_entity.pdbx_description
1 polymer ?
#
loop_
_entity_poly.entity_id
_entity_poly.type
_entity_poly.pdbx_seq_one_letter_code
_entity_poly.pdbx_strand_id
1 'polypeptide(L)'
;WGSLENPTTEMLLKRLEIAIDHAKTAVAMDQTTDFMMAIRFYKKAEAILTPTVRYLEEKLNHNDTAAVARLKQMMKAYHNRAESLQGQVDKTGSNRRLSRKPFKALEFLSQDVTDNFEESSRKEKLEDPPSWPPRQPFWQLRQIRRSILFGGYIGPKVFIPKEVWRQHNAKFTGLSVKGSAFESLIVQVHKYISPVTFPVDDHDADGWIQASESLKQMLEQLARMHIQLARSFTFIPAHDTHQANRTAERGHADRPYLSRVGENAFDMLKSTVVNPTLTAYKRVEAAMPGRITTDGLAHYADLLSEVCLKLQVFDEWLIFVGPEGDSDSSVRTEVDSDVKNEVRKLLLEVSQLISTVICELVVHDVQNLVERYLRKTRKSFARMYWDEDWDEKDNDDEDI
;
A
#
# COMPACT_ATOMS: atom_id res chain seq x y z
N TRP A 1 -11.47 58.79 10.59
CA TRP A 1 -10.85 58.00 11.67
C TRP A 1 -11.97 57.48 12.54
N GLY A 2 -12.55 56.35 12.14
CA GLY A 2 -13.75 55.78 12.76
C GLY A 2 -13.47 55.33 14.18
N SER A 3 -14.41 55.62 15.07
CA SER A 3 -14.46 55.09 16.43
C SER A 3 -14.27 53.57 16.39
N LEU A 4 -13.12 53.08 16.84
CA LEU A 4 -12.91 51.66 17.08
C LEU A 4 -13.84 51.27 18.23
N GLU A 5 -15.00 50.69 17.89
CA GLU A 5 -15.86 50.06 18.88
C GLU A 5 -15.03 49.04 19.67
N ASN A 6 -15.09 49.13 21.00
CA ASN A 6 -14.43 48.18 21.87
C ASN A 6 -14.98 46.78 21.53
N PRO A 7 -14.13 45.80 21.14
CA PRO A 7 -14.60 44.47 20.80
C PRO A 7 -15.36 43.88 21.98
N THR A 8 -16.55 43.34 21.70
CA THR A 8 -17.37 42.68 22.71
C THR A 8 -16.66 41.42 23.21
N THR A 9 -16.95 41.00 24.45
CA THR A 9 -16.42 39.75 25.03
C THR A 9 -16.67 38.55 24.12
N GLU A 10 -17.83 38.51 23.46
CA GLU A 10 -18.19 37.46 22.51
C GLU A 10 -17.25 37.42 21.30
N MET A 11 -16.87 38.58 20.74
CA MET A 11 -15.91 38.64 19.64
C MET A 11 -14.53 38.12 20.05
N LEU A 12 -14.09 38.39 21.29
CA LEU A 12 -12.81 37.90 21.80
C LEU A 12 -12.82 36.38 22.00
N LEU A 13 -13.92 35.82 22.52
CA LEU A 13 -14.09 34.38 22.66
C LEU A 13 -14.09 33.69 21.29
N LYS A 14 -14.79 34.25 20.30
CA LYS A 14 -14.80 33.73 18.93
C LYS A 14 -13.41 33.75 18.29
N ARG A 15 -12.62 34.82 18.50
CA ARG A 15 -11.23 34.87 18.04
C ARG A 15 -10.37 33.79 18.69
N LEU A 16 -10.54 33.57 19.99
CA LEU A 16 -9.81 32.53 20.72
C LEU A 16 -10.15 31.13 20.19
N GLU A 17 -11.42 30.85 19.92
CA GLU A 17 -11.87 29.59 19.34
C GLU A 17 -11.24 29.33 17.96
N ILE A 18 -11.24 30.33 17.08
CA ILE A 18 -10.61 30.23 15.75
C ILE A 18 -9.10 30.00 15.87
N ALA A 19 -8.42 30.68 16.80
CA ALA A 19 -7.00 30.46 17.04
C ALA A 19 -6.70 29.03 17.51
N ILE A 20 -7.53 28.47 18.39
CA ILE A 20 -7.41 27.10 18.87
C ILE A 20 -7.64 26.09 17.75
N ASP A 21 -8.63 26.32 16.87
CA ASP A 21 -8.90 25.45 15.73
C ASP A 21 -7.73 25.42 14.72
N HIS A 22 -7.16 26.58 14.43
CA HIS A 22 -5.93 26.67 13.64
C HIS A 22 -4.76 25.94 14.30
N ALA A 23 -4.59 26.06 15.61
CA ALA A 23 -3.54 25.34 16.33
C ALA A 23 -3.75 23.81 16.30
N LYS A 24 -4.99 23.33 16.46
CA LYS A 24 -5.33 21.89 16.32
C LYS A 24 -5.03 21.38 14.92
N THR A 25 -5.40 22.14 13.90
CA THR A 25 -5.08 21.82 12.51
C THR A 25 -3.56 21.80 12.29
N ALA A 26 -2.83 22.75 12.87
CA ALA A 26 -1.37 22.79 12.79
C ALA A 26 -0.73 21.52 13.39
N VAL A 27 -1.20 21.07 14.55
CA VAL A 27 -0.73 19.83 15.20
C VAL A 27 -0.99 18.60 14.33
N ALA A 28 -2.16 18.49 13.70
CA ALA A 28 -2.46 17.39 12.79
C ALA A 28 -1.53 17.39 11.55
N MET A 29 -1.24 18.57 10.99
CA MET A 29 -0.29 18.71 9.86
C MET A 29 1.15 18.38 10.28
N ASP A 30 1.55 18.79 11.48
CA ASP A 30 2.85 18.48 12.07
C ASP A 30 3.04 16.95 12.24
N GLN A 31 2.03 16.26 12.78
CA GLN A 31 2.03 14.80 12.93
C GLN A 31 2.07 14.03 11.59
N THR A 32 1.55 14.63 10.53
CA THR A 32 1.58 14.06 9.16
C THR A 32 2.80 14.50 8.35
N THR A 33 3.77 15.16 8.98
CA THR A 33 5.02 15.66 8.37
C THR A 33 4.84 16.71 7.27
N ASP A 34 3.66 17.32 7.15
CA ASP A 34 3.44 18.47 6.25
C ASP A 34 3.86 19.77 6.96
N PHE A 35 5.18 19.94 7.12
CA PHE A 35 5.76 21.02 7.92
C PHE A 35 5.40 22.41 7.39
N MET A 36 5.31 22.59 6.06
CA MET A 36 4.95 23.88 5.46
C MET A 36 3.52 24.31 5.83
N MET A 37 2.57 23.36 5.78
CA MET A 37 1.19 23.63 6.19
C MET A 37 1.08 23.82 7.70
N ALA A 38 1.80 23.03 8.50
CA ALA A 38 1.85 23.18 9.95
C ALA A 38 2.35 24.59 10.36
N ILE A 39 3.47 25.05 9.79
CA ILE A 39 4.03 26.39 10.02
C ILE A 39 2.99 27.47 9.70
N ARG A 40 2.31 27.36 8.56
CA ARG A 40 1.29 28.34 8.13
C ARG A 40 0.15 28.44 9.14
N PHE A 41 -0.34 27.31 9.66
CA PHE A 41 -1.44 27.32 10.62
C PHE A 41 -1.02 27.79 12.01
N TYR A 42 0.19 27.45 12.49
CA TYR A 42 0.73 28.01 13.73
C TYR A 42 0.85 29.54 13.65
N LYS A 43 1.37 30.09 12.54
CA LYS A 43 1.46 31.55 12.33
C LYS A 43 0.09 32.23 12.25
N LYS A 44 -0.94 31.57 11.68
CA LYS A 44 -2.32 32.09 11.70
C LYS A 44 -2.89 32.13 13.12
N ALA A 45 -2.70 31.09 13.92
CA ALA A 45 -3.14 31.07 15.31
C ALA A 45 -2.47 32.19 16.12
N GLU A 46 -1.16 32.38 15.95
CA GLU A 46 -0.40 33.47 16.56
C GLU A 46 -0.95 34.85 16.16
N ALA A 47 -1.14 35.11 14.86
CA ALA A 47 -1.62 36.39 14.35
C ALA A 47 -3.02 36.77 14.88
N ILE A 48 -3.88 35.79 15.19
CA ILE A 48 -5.20 36.03 15.80
C ILE A 48 -5.07 36.31 17.30
N LEU A 49 -4.15 35.62 17.99
CA LEU A 49 -3.91 35.80 19.42
C LEU A 49 -3.24 37.14 19.75
N THR A 50 -2.31 37.62 18.92
CA THR A 50 -1.57 38.88 19.18
C THR A 50 -2.46 40.09 19.47
N PRO A 51 -3.43 40.48 18.62
CA PRO A 51 -4.32 41.61 18.91
C PRO A 51 -5.25 41.34 20.10
N THR A 52 -5.61 40.06 20.33
CA THR A 52 -6.48 39.65 21.44
C THR A 52 -5.77 39.83 22.78
N VAL A 53 -4.51 39.39 22.89
CA VAL A 53 -3.67 39.57 24.07
C VAL A 53 -3.44 41.04 24.34
N ARG A 54 -3.07 41.82 23.32
CA ARG A 54 -2.81 43.27 23.47
C ARG A 54 -4.05 44.02 23.99
N TYR A 55 -5.23 43.74 23.43
CA TYR A 55 -6.47 44.36 23.89
C TYR A 55 -6.77 44.02 25.36
N LEU A 56 -6.57 42.76 25.74
CA LEU A 56 -6.78 42.31 27.12
C LEU A 56 -5.79 42.96 28.09
N GLU A 57 -4.53 43.16 27.69
CA GLU A 57 -3.53 43.89 28.49
C GLU A 57 -3.91 45.36 28.71
N GLU A 58 -4.44 46.02 27.69
CA GLU A 58 -4.84 47.44 27.76
C GLU A 58 -6.11 47.62 28.62
N LYS A 59 -7.02 46.65 28.65
CA LYS A 59 -8.30 46.73 29.40
C LYS A 59 -8.24 46.17 30.81
N LEU A 60 -7.53 45.07 31.02
CA LEU A 60 -7.42 44.42 32.32
C LEU A 60 -6.26 45.06 33.08
N ASN A 61 -6.53 46.19 33.75
CA ASN A 61 -5.61 46.82 34.70
C ASN A 61 -5.26 45.83 35.83
N HIS A 62 -4.20 45.04 35.62
CA HIS A 62 -3.46 44.15 36.54
C HIS A 62 -4.25 43.08 37.33
N ASN A 63 -5.58 43.08 37.34
CA ASN A 63 -6.38 42.15 38.18
C ASN A 63 -6.57 40.75 37.59
N ASP A 64 -6.41 40.54 36.28
CA ASP A 64 -6.58 39.22 35.64
C ASP A 64 -5.33 38.82 34.83
N THR A 65 -4.19 38.95 35.49
CA THR A 65 -2.85 38.64 34.93
C THR A 65 -2.71 37.17 34.53
N ALA A 66 -3.44 36.26 35.18
CA ALA A 66 -3.31 34.83 34.94
C ALA A 66 -3.87 34.37 33.58
N ALA A 67 -4.99 34.94 33.13
CA ALA A 67 -5.57 34.61 31.82
C ALA A 67 -4.69 35.13 30.67
N VAL A 68 -4.26 36.39 30.77
CA VAL A 68 -3.35 37.01 29.81
C VAL A 68 -2.01 36.28 29.76
N ALA A 69 -1.46 35.87 30.91
CA ALA A 69 -0.23 35.09 30.98
C ALA A 69 -0.36 33.74 30.25
N ARG A 70 -1.50 33.04 30.41
CA ARG A 70 -1.76 31.77 29.71
C ARG A 70 -1.83 31.96 28.19
N LEU A 71 -2.51 33.00 27.71
CA LEU A 71 -2.59 33.30 26.28
C LEU A 71 -1.21 33.64 25.70
N LYS A 72 -0.40 34.43 26.42
CA LYS A 72 1.00 34.70 26.05
C LYS A 72 1.83 33.43 25.98
N GLN A 73 1.66 32.52 26.94
CA GLN A 73 2.35 31.23 26.94
C GLN A 73 1.97 30.38 25.72
N MET A 74 0.67 30.31 25.38
CA MET A 74 0.20 29.62 24.16
C MET A 74 0.78 30.25 22.89
N MET A 75 0.72 31.58 22.77
CA MET A 75 1.27 32.31 21.63
C MET A 75 2.77 32.03 21.46
N LYS A 76 3.53 32.07 22.56
CA LYS A 76 4.96 31.72 22.57
C LYS A 76 5.21 30.26 22.17
N ALA A 77 4.36 29.32 22.60
CA ALA A 77 4.48 27.91 22.21
C ALA A 77 4.25 27.71 20.70
N TYR A 78 3.25 28.38 20.12
CA TYR A 78 2.98 28.31 18.67
C TYR A 78 4.11 28.93 17.85
N HIS A 79 4.61 30.09 18.28
CA HIS A 79 5.75 30.76 17.66
C HIS A 79 7.00 29.85 17.66
N ASN A 80 7.38 29.34 18.83
CA ASN A 80 8.55 28.47 18.98
C ASN A 80 8.44 27.19 18.15
N ARG A 81 7.24 26.59 18.06
CA ARG A 81 7.03 25.39 17.23
C ARG A 81 7.14 25.73 15.75
N ALA A 82 6.56 26.84 15.30
CA ALA A 82 6.68 27.30 13.92
C ALA A 82 8.13 27.56 13.52
N GLU A 83 8.92 28.23 14.36
CA GLU A 83 10.35 28.48 14.11
C GLU A 83 11.18 27.19 14.13
N SER A 84 10.88 26.26 15.05
CA SER A 84 11.54 24.95 15.07
C SER A 84 11.28 24.15 13.78
N LEU A 85 10.03 24.11 13.31
CA LEU A 85 9.66 23.47 12.05
C LEU A 85 10.28 24.19 10.85
N GLN A 86 10.31 25.52 10.86
CA GLN A 86 10.98 26.31 9.82
C GLN A 86 12.47 25.96 9.75
N GLY A 87 13.15 25.84 10.89
CA GLY A 87 14.53 25.39 10.94
C GLY A 87 14.74 23.96 10.43
N GLN A 88 13.77 23.05 10.60
CA GLN A 88 13.82 21.72 9.99
C GLN A 88 13.65 21.78 8.47
N VAL A 89 12.71 22.60 7.98
CA VAL A 89 12.50 22.85 6.55
C VAL A 89 13.74 23.47 5.91
N ASP A 90 14.37 24.44 6.57
CA ASP A 90 15.57 25.10 6.05
C ASP A 90 16.78 24.15 6.02
N LYS A 91 16.94 23.31 7.06
CA LYS A 91 17.98 22.27 7.11
C LYS A 91 17.77 21.18 6.05
N THR A 92 16.53 20.77 5.80
CA THR A 92 16.20 19.79 4.74
C THR A 92 16.20 20.42 3.34
N GLY A 93 16.00 21.74 3.25
CA GLY A 93 15.91 22.51 2.01
C GLY A 93 17.22 23.15 1.54
N SER A 94 18.31 23.08 2.31
CA SER A 94 19.56 23.80 1.98
C SER A 94 20.36 23.22 0.78
N ASN A 95 19.81 22.25 0.04
CA ASN A 95 20.31 21.85 -1.29
C ASN A 95 19.36 22.15 -2.45
N ARG A 96 18.22 22.83 -2.23
CA ARG A 96 17.32 23.25 -3.33
C ARG A 96 16.68 24.62 -3.06
N ARG A 97 17.48 25.67 -2.99
CA ARG A 97 16.98 26.99 -3.40
C ARG A 97 16.95 27.03 -4.93
N LEU A 98 15.77 26.69 -5.45
CA LEU A 98 15.35 27.02 -6.80
C LEU A 98 15.51 28.52 -7.00
N SER A 99 16.58 28.89 -7.71
CA SER A 99 16.62 30.11 -8.51
C SER A 99 15.32 30.15 -9.33
N ARG A 100 14.50 31.17 -9.10
CA ARG A 100 13.47 31.60 -10.05
C ARG A 100 14.20 32.11 -11.30
N LYS A 101 14.70 31.19 -12.12
CA LYS A 101 14.88 31.44 -13.54
C LYS A 101 13.48 31.41 -14.18
N PRO A 102 13.25 32.18 -15.25
CA PRO A 102 12.02 32.06 -16.02
C PRO A 102 11.81 30.58 -16.35
N PHE A 103 10.55 30.16 -16.31
CA PHE A 103 10.11 28.79 -16.56
C PHE A 103 10.82 28.22 -17.81
N LYS A 104 11.92 27.49 -17.60
CA LYS A 104 12.30 26.45 -18.55
C LYS A 104 11.20 25.41 -18.43
N ALA A 105 10.37 25.35 -19.45
CA ALA A 105 9.43 24.26 -19.68
C ALA A 105 10.07 22.94 -19.23
N LEU A 106 9.42 22.31 -18.26
CA LEU A 106 9.43 20.88 -17.96
C LEU A 106 10.57 20.01 -18.57
N GLU A 107 11.83 20.30 -18.25
CA GLU A 107 12.97 19.38 -18.48
C GLU A 107 12.83 18.07 -17.67
N PHE A 108 11.80 17.93 -16.82
CA PHE A 108 11.48 16.68 -16.09
C PHE A 108 10.67 15.66 -16.91
N LEU A 109 10.15 16.02 -18.09
CA LEU A 109 9.45 15.07 -18.98
C LEU A 109 9.94 15.08 -20.44
N SER A 110 10.79 16.02 -20.87
CA SER A 110 11.02 16.24 -22.31
C SER A 110 12.39 15.81 -22.86
N GLN A 111 13.38 15.42 -22.05
CA GLN A 111 14.70 15.01 -22.57
C GLN A 111 15.06 13.56 -22.17
N ASP A 112 15.00 13.22 -20.88
CA ASP A 112 15.36 11.86 -20.44
C ASP A 112 14.26 10.81 -20.65
N VAL A 113 13.00 11.22 -20.82
CA VAL A 113 11.85 10.32 -21.00
C VAL A 113 11.60 10.02 -22.47
N THR A 114 12.07 10.83 -23.40
CA THR A 114 11.94 10.56 -24.85
C THR A 114 13.18 9.84 -25.39
N ASP A 115 14.39 10.23 -24.97
CA ASP A 115 15.62 9.63 -25.51
C ASP A 115 15.93 8.25 -24.89
N ASN A 116 15.61 8.00 -23.60
CA ASN A 116 15.78 6.65 -23.02
C ASN A 116 14.60 5.70 -23.26
N PHE A 117 13.41 6.22 -23.58
CA PHE A 117 12.25 5.37 -23.84
C PHE A 117 12.37 4.68 -25.20
N GLU A 118 13.00 5.30 -26.20
CA GLU A 118 13.24 4.64 -27.49
C GLU A 118 14.34 3.57 -27.44
N GLU A 119 15.37 3.74 -26.61
CA GLU A 119 16.54 2.84 -26.63
C GLU A 119 16.37 1.61 -25.70
N SER A 120 15.59 1.73 -24.62
CA SER A 120 15.26 0.59 -23.73
C SER A 120 13.98 -0.17 -24.13
N SER A 121 13.04 0.45 -24.85
CA SER A 121 11.77 -0.21 -25.22
C SER A 121 11.85 -1.11 -26.46
N ARG A 122 12.89 -0.96 -27.30
CA ARG A 122 12.87 -1.53 -28.66
C ARG A 122 13.11 -3.04 -28.79
N LYS A 123 13.51 -3.79 -27.75
CA LYS A 123 13.85 -5.23 -27.93
C LYS A 123 13.51 -6.22 -26.81
N GLU A 124 12.88 -5.81 -25.72
CA GLU A 124 12.50 -6.78 -24.69
C GLU A 124 11.12 -7.36 -24.98
N LYS A 125 11.12 -8.41 -25.83
CA LYS A 125 9.95 -9.23 -26.11
C LYS A 125 9.39 -9.76 -24.79
N LEU A 126 8.09 -9.54 -24.56
CA LEU A 126 7.35 -10.18 -23.48
C LEU A 126 7.54 -11.70 -23.59
N GLU A 127 7.94 -12.33 -22.49
CA GLU A 127 8.00 -13.80 -22.40
C GLU A 127 6.59 -14.35 -22.58
N ASP A 128 6.41 -15.31 -23.48
CA ASP A 128 5.11 -15.96 -23.66
C ASP A 128 4.73 -16.71 -22.37
N PRO A 129 3.45 -16.66 -21.93
CA PRO A 129 3.03 -17.32 -20.71
C PRO A 129 3.24 -18.85 -20.83
N PRO A 130 3.63 -19.54 -19.74
CA PRO A 130 3.74 -20.99 -19.74
C PRO A 130 2.43 -21.66 -20.15
N SER A 131 2.53 -22.72 -20.96
CA SER A 131 1.38 -23.53 -21.40
C SER A 131 0.69 -24.24 -20.24
N TRP A 132 1.46 -24.65 -19.22
CA TRP A 132 0.93 -25.32 -18.03
C TRP A 132 0.40 -24.29 -17.02
N PRO A 133 -0.93 -24.24 -16.76
CA PRO A 133 -1.55 -23.18 -15.96
C PRO A 133 -0.97 -22.95 -14.56
N PRO A 134 -0.57 -23.99 -13.78
CA PRO A 134 0.02 -23.80 -12.45
C PRO A 134 1.30 -22.96 -12.44
N ARG A 135 1.97 -22.78 -13.58
CA ARG A 135 3.18 -21.95 -13.69
C ARG A 135 2.89 -20.48 -13.99
N GLN A 136 1.69 -20.17 -14.46
CA GLN A 136 1.30 -18.82 -14.89
C GLN A 136 1.37 -17.77 -13.78
N PRO A 137 0.98 -18.04 -12.51
CA PRO A 137 1.12 -17.05 -11.44
C PRO A 137 2.56 -16.59 -11.25
N PHE A 138 3.53 -17.51 -11.33
CA PHE A 138 4.94 -17.19 -11.16
C PHE A 138 5.50 -16.41 -12.35
N TRP A 139 5.09 -16.75 -13.57
CA TRP A 139 5.37 -15.93 -14.76
C TRP A 139 4.82 -14.51 -14.61
N GLN A 140 3.58 -14.36 -14.12
CA GLN A 140 2.97 -13.05 -13.92
C GLN A 140 3.77 -12.22 -12.90
N LEU A 141 4.22 -12.85 -11.81
CA LEU A 141 5.09 -12.21 -10.82
C LEU A 141 6.44 -11.78 -11.41
N ARG A 142 7.02 -12.53 -12.36
CA ARG A 142 8.23 -12.10 -13.09
C ARG A 142 7.97 -10.82 -13.89
N GLN A 143 6.85 -10.75 -14.60
CA GLN A 143 6.52 -9.55 -15.39
C GLN A 143 6.24 -8.33 -14.50
N ILE A 144 5.53 -8.53 -13.38
CA ILE A 144 5.32 -7.48 -12.38
C ILE A 144 6.65 -7.00 -11.83
N ARG A 145 7.53 -7.90 -11.38
CA ARG A 145 8.85 -7.55 -10.85
C ARG A 145 9.67 -6.75 -11.86
N ARG A 146 9.67 -7.15 -13.12
CA ARG A 146 10.33 -6.42 -14.21
C ARG A 146 9.79 -5.01 -14.32
N SER A 147 8.47 -4.83 -14.27
CA SER A 147 7.86 -3.50 -14.30
C SER A 147 8.27 -2.59 -13.14
N ILE A 148 8.50 -3.16 -11.95
CA ILE A 148 8.99 -2.42 -10.78
C ILE A 148 10.42 -1.92 -11.01
N LEU A 149 11.30 -2.78 -11.53
CA LEU A 149 12.72 -2.50 -11.64
C LEU A 149 13.06 -1.60 -12.83
N PHE A 150 12.43 -1.85 -13.98
CA PHE A 150 12.82 -1.26 -15.26
C PHE A 150 11.64 -0.65 -16.04
N GLY A 151 10.41 -0.87 -15.59
CA GLY A 151 9.25 -0.78 -16.46
C GLY A 151 9.15 -2.02 -17.36
N GLY A 152 7.98 -2.30 -17.91
CA GLY A 152 7.82 -3.48 -18.75
C GLY A 152 6.39 -3.84 -19.10
N TYR A 153 6.24 -4.74 -20.06
CA TYR A 153 4.95 -5.33 -20.40
C TYR A 153 4.55 -6.36 -19.34
N ILE A 154 3.32 -6.25 -18.83
CA ILE A 154 2.69 -7.29 -18.00
C ILE A 154 1.72 -8.16 -18.81
N GLY A 155 1.46 -7.75 -20.04
CA GLY A 155 0.64 -8.46 -21.02
C GLY A 155 0.83 -7.83 -22.40
N PRO A 156 0.26 -8.44 -23.47
CA PRO A 156 0.57 -8.06 -24.85
C PRO A 156 0.25 -6.61 -25.21
N LYS A 157 -0.65 -5.96 -24.44
CA LYS A 157 -1.14 -4.60 -24.71
C LYS A 157 -0.92 -3.63 -23.56
N VAL A 158 -0.27 -4.06 -22.48
CA VAL A 158 -0.17 -3.28 -21.24
C VAL A 158 1.30 -3.14 -20.85
N PHE A 159 1.85 -1.97 -21.14
CA PHE A 159 3.15 -1.53 -20.65
C PHE A 159 2.98 -0.72 -19.37
N ILE A 160 3.79 -1.03 -18.35
CA ILE A 160 3.79 -0.36 -17.06
C ILE A 160 5.11 0.42 -16.95
N PRO A 161 5.09 1.76 -17.03
CA PRO A 161 6.28 2.58 -16.79
C PRO A 161 6.79 2.41 -15.36
N LYS A 162 8.11 2.50 -15.17
CA LYS A 162 8.75 2.41 -13.84
C LYS A 162 8.23 3.48 -12.88
N GLU A 163 7.88 4.65 -13.40
CA GLU A 163 7.37 5.81 -12.66
C GLU A 163 6.04 5.51 -11.97
N VAL A 164 5.28 4.51 -12.46
CA VAL A 164 4.05 4.04 -11.83
C VAL A 164 4.31 3.61 -10.38
N TRP A 165 5.47 3.02 -10.11
CA TRP A 165 5.90 2.52 -8.81
C TRP A 165 6.54 3.58 -7.90
N ARG A 166 6.74 4.81 -8.40
CA ARG A 166 7.44 5.90 -7.68
C ARG A 166 6.60 7.17 -7.60
N GLN A 167 5.28 7.03 -7.59
CA GLN A 167 4.36 8.15 -7.58
C GLN A 167 4.30 8.86 -6.22
N HIS A 168 4.44 10.19 -6.23
CA HIS A 168 4.19 11.03 -5.08
C HIS A 168 2.68 11.12 -4.73
N ASN A 169 2.38 11.14 -3.43
CA ASN A 169 1.05 11.34 -2.86
C ASN A 169 0.01 10.28 -3.26
N ALA A 170 0.44 9.07 -3.65
CA ALA A 170 -0.42 7.96 -4.05
C ALA A 170 -1.51 7.71 -3.00
N LYS A 171 -2.77 7.59 -3.43
CA LYS A 171 -3.84 7.08 -2.57
C LYS A 171 -3.78 5.59 -2.76
N PHE A 172 -3.29 4.87 -1.77
CA PHE A 172 -3.09 3.44 -1.87
C PHE A 172 -3.58 2.82 -0.56
N THR A 173 -4.57 1.95 -0.66
CA THR A 173 -5.28 1.44 0.50
C THR A 173 -4.55 0.24 1.09
N GLY A 174 -4.57 0.14 2.42
CA GLY A 174 -4.02 -1.01 3.15
C GLY A 174 -2.52 -1.26 2.96
N LEU A 175 -1.71 -0.23 2.64
CA LEU A 175 -0.26 -0.41 2.40
C LEU A 175 0.44 -1.14 3.55
N SER A 176 0.16 -0.74 4.80
CA SER A 176 0.74 -1.37 6.00
C SER A 176 0.36 -2.85 6.12
N VAL A 177 -0.92 -3.18 5.88
CA VAL A 177 -1.41 -4.57 5.94
C VAL A 177 -0.76 -5.43 4.86
N LYS A 178 -0.63 -4.91 3.63
CA LYS A 178 0.01 -5.62 2.52
C LYS A 178 1.51 -5.77 2.74
N GLY A 179 2.19 -4.70 3.18
CA GLY A 179 3.61 -4.71 3.50
C GLY A 179 3.94 -5.77 4.55
N SER A 180 3.20 -5.79 5.67
CA SER A 180 3.37 -6.80 6.71
C SER A 180 3.09 -8.23 6.21
N ALA A 181 2.08 -8.41 5.35
CA ALA A 181 1.81 -9.72 4.75
C ALA A 181 2.95 -10.18 3.83
N PHE A 182 3.52 -9.28 3.04
CA PHE A 182 4.65 -9.55 2.15
C PHE A 182 5.95 -9.84 2.91
N GLU A 183 6.26 -9.08 3.95
CA GLU A 183 7.38 -9.36 4.86
C GLU A 183 7.24 -10.75 5.49
N SER A 184 6.05 -11.06 6.01
CA SER A 184 5.75 -12.39 6.55
C SER A 184 5.95 -13.47 5.49
N LEU A 185 5.45 -13.27 4.27
CA LEU A 185 5.61 -14.22 3.16
C LEU A 185 7.08 -14.52 2.85
N ILE A 186 7.90 -13.48 2.73
CA ILE A 186 9.34 -13.60 2.46
C ILE A 186 10.00 -14.46 3.55
N VAL A 187 9.69 -14.18 4.82
CA VAL A 187 10.22 -14.94 5.96
C VAL A 187 9.78 -16.41 5.91
N GLN A 188 8.51 -16.70 5.61
CA GLN A 188 8.01 -18.08 5.56
C GLN A 188 8.62 -18.88 4.40
N VAL A 189 8.75 -18.28 3.21
CA VAL A 189 9.41 -18.93 2.06
C VAL A 189 10.87 -19.24 2.40
N HIS A 190 11.58 -18.28 3.01
CA HIS A 190 12.96 -18.48 3.41
C HIS A 190 13.12 -19.58 4.48
N LYS A 191 12.17 -19.65 5.41
CA LYS A 191 12.20 -20.61 6.52
C LYS A 191 11.86 -22.04 6.07
N TYR A 192 10.81 -22.21 5.27
CA TYR A 192 10.24 -23.54 4.98
C TYR A 192 10.68 -24.11 3.63
N ILE A 193 10.87 -23.27 2.62
CA ILE A 193 11.07 -23.76 1.25
C ILE A 193 12.52 -23.62 0.79
N SER A 194 13.19 -22.49 1.08
CA SER A 194 14.59 -22.28 0.67
C SER A 194 15.58 -23.35 1.17
N PRO A 195 15.42 -23.96 2.36
CA PRO A 195 16.34 -25.02 2.81
C PRO A 195 16.08 -26.38 2.17
N VAL A 196 14.95 -26.57 1.48
CA VAL A 196 14.56 -27.86 0.90
C VAL A 196 15.29 -28.03 -0.43
N THR A 197 16.08 -29.08 -0.53
CA THR A 197 16.76 -29.47 -1.77
C THR A 197 15.86 -30.33 -2.64
N PHE A 198 16.05 -30.28 -3.95
CA PHE A 198 15.39 -31.23 -4.85
C PHE A 198 15.85 -32.66 -4.54
N PRO A 199 14.93 -33.63 -4.46
CA PRO A 199 15.28 -35.04 -4.38
C PRO A 199 16.20 -35.45 -5.53
N VAL A 200 17.20 -36.28 -5.26
CA VAL A 200 18.22 -36.65 -6.26
C VAL A 200 17.62 -37.52 -7.38
N ASP A 201 16.69 -38.39 -7.03
CA ASP A 201 15.95 -39.24 -7.95
C ASP A 201 14.54 -39.59 -7.40
N ASP A 202 13.82 -40.42 -8.15
CA ASP A 202 12.47 -40.87 -7.77
C ASP A 202 12.45 -41.78 -6.53
N HIS A 203 13.59 -42.31 -6.08
CA HIS A 203 13.72 -43.23 -4.93
C HIS A 203 14.20 -42.54 -3.65
N ASP A 204 14.54 -41.25 -3.71
CA ASP A 204 14.92 -40.44 -2.55
C ASP A 204 13.69 -40.09 -1.68
N ALA A 205 13.17 -41.11 -1.01
CA ALA A 205 11.96 -41.01 -0.19
C ALA A 205 12.08 -39.94 0.91
N ASP A 206 13.25 -39.84 1.55
CA ASP A 206 13.50 -38.85 2.61
C ASP A 206 13.42 -37.42 2.05
N GLY A 207 14.01 -37.16 0.87
CA GLY A 207 13.90 -35.87 0.18
C GLY A 207 12.46 -35.51 -0.18
N TRP A 208 11.68 -36.48 -0.70
CA TRP A 208 10.27 -36.26 -1.05
C TRP A 208 9.39 -36.02 0.19
N ILE A 209 9.63 -36.75 1.29
CA ILE A 209 8.92 -36.56 2.56
C ILE A 209 9.23 -35.17 3.12
N GLN A 210 10.50 -34.77 3.16
CA GLN A 210 10.90 -33.44 3.64
C GLN A 210 10.23 -32.32 2.81
N ALA A 211 10.21 -32.46 1.48
CA ALA A 211 9.55 -31.50 0.61
C ALA A 211 8.04 -31.42 0.87
N SER A 212 7.37 -32.57 1.06
CA SER A 212 5.95 -32.65 1.39
C SER A 212 5.63 -31.93 2.71
N GLU A 213 6.42 -32.19 3.76
CA GLU A 213 6.22 -31.57 5.07
C GLU A 213 6.43 -30.05 5.03
N SER A 214 7.49 -29.59 4.37
CA SER A 214 7.76 -28.16 4.18
C SER A 214 6.66 -27.45 3.39
N LEU A 215 6.13 -28.08 2.34
CA LEU A 215 5.04 -27.52 1.55
C LEU A 215 3.73 -27.46 2.36
N LYS A 216 3.43 -28.47 3.19
CA LYS A 216 2.27 -28.44 4.11
C LYS A 216 2.38 -27.26 5.09
N GLN A 217 3.55 -27.05 5.67
CA GLN A 217 3.79 -25.92 6.58
C GLN A 217 3.63 -24.57 5.85
N MET A 218 4.13 -24.47 4.62
CA MET A 218 3.98 -23.27 3.79
C MET A 218 2.52 -22.98 3.42
N LEU A 219 1.76 -24.01 3.01
CA LEU A 219 0.33 -23.90 2.71
C LEU A 219 -0.46 -23.40 3.91
N GLU A 220 -0.15 -23.90 5.11
CA GLU A 220 -0.80 -23.41 6.32
C GLU A 220 -0.55 -21.90 6.53
N GLN A 221 0.67 -21.41 6.28
CA GLN A 221 0.96 -19.98 6.39
C GLN A 221 0.26 -19.17 5.29
N LEU A 222 0.21 -19.67 4.05
CA LEU A 222 -0.52 -19.02 2.96
C LEU A 222 -2.02 -18.95 3.24
N ALA A 223 -2.62 -20.01 3.78
CA ALA A 223 -4.03 -20.02 4.16
C ALA A 223 -4.34 -18.99 5.27
N ARG A 224 -3.47 -18.87 6.28
CA ARG A 224 -3.60 -17.84 7.33
C ARG A 224 -3.53 -16.43 6.75
N MET A 225 -2.59 -16.19 5.84
CA MET A 225 -2.42 -14.93 5.14
C MET A 225 -3.62 -14.60 4.25
N HIS A 226 -4.15 -15.60 3.52
CA HIS A 226 -5.36 -15.47 2.72
C HIS A 226 -6.53 -15.01 3.57
N ILE A 227 -6.78 -15.65 4.72
CA ILE A 227 -7.85 -15.26 5.64
C ILE A 227 -7.66 -13.81 6.13
N GLN A 228 -6.43 -13.43 6.48
CA GLN A 228 -6.12 -12.06 6.92
C GLN A 228 -6.38 -11.04 5.81
N LEU A 229 -5.91 -11.29 4.59
CA LEU A 229 -6.04 -10.38 3.46
C LEU A 229 -7.49 -10.31 2.96
N ALA A 230 -8.20 -11.43 2.84
CA ALA A 230 -9.61 -11.46 2.43
C ALA A 230 -10.53 -10.71 3.40
N ARG A 231 -10.15 -10.63 4.69
CA ARG A 231 -10.88 -9.80 5.67
C ARG A 231 -10.71 -8.30 5.40
N SER A 232 -9.54 -7.88 4.93
CA SER A 232 -9.19 -6.48 4.65
C SER A 232 -9.55 -6.04 3.23
N PHE A 233 -9.58 -6.95 2.26
CA PHE A 233 -9.74 -6.66 0.84
C PHE A 233 -10.87 -7.51 0.25
N THR A 234 -11.98 -6.88 -0.12
CA THR A 234 -13.21 -7.56 -0.55
C THR A 234 -13.13 -8.20 -1.93
N PHE A 235 -12.17 -7.79 -2.76
CA PHE A 235 -11.94 -8.37 -4.07
C PHE A 235 -11.17 -9.69 -4.00
N ILE A 236 -10.53 -9.99 -2.86
CA ILE A 236 -9.91 -11.29 -2.64
C ILE A 236 -11.04 -12.27 -2.26
N PRO A 237 -11.22 -13.39 -2.99
CA PRO A 237 -12.23 -14.38 -2.67
C PRO A 237 -12.08 -14.85 -1.23
N ALA A 238 -13.20 -15.04 -0.52
CA ALA A 238 -13.13 -15.65 0.80
C ALA A 238 -12.55 -17.06 0.68
N HIS A 239 -11.67 -17.46 1.60
CA HIS A 239 -11.21 -18.84 1.66
C HIS A 239 -12.40 -19.73 2.01
N ASP A 240 -12.87 -20.53 1.05
CA ASP A 240 -13.90 -21.53 1.31
C ASP A 240 -13.32 -22.61 2.22
N THR A 241 -13.52 -22.48 3.53
CA THR A 241 -13.17 -23.51 4.52
C THR A 241 -14.00 -24.80 4.34
N HIS A 242 -14.90 -24.83 3.35
CA HIS A 242 -15.81 -25.94 3.08
C HIS A 242 -15.14 -27.24 2.59
N GLN A 243 -13.82 -27.27 2.32
CA GLN A 243 -13.13 -28.53 2.06
C GLN A 243 -12.83 -29.34 3.33
N ALA A 244 -12.78 -28.72 4.52
CA ALA A 244 -12.54 -29.45 5.78
C ALA A 244 -13.74 -30.30 6.25
N ASN A 245 -14.95 -30.02 5.77
CA ASN A 245 -16.17 -30.74 6.18
C ASN A 245 -16.66 -31.79 5.17
N ARG A 246 -16.01 -31.93 4.00
CA ARG A 246 -16.45 -32.89 2.96
C ARG A 246 -16.02 -34.34 3.22
N THR A 247 -15.20 -34.61 4.23
CA THR A 247 -14.88 -35.98 4.69
C THR A 247 -15.88 -36.53 5.72
N ALA A 248 -16.85 -35.73 6.19
CA ALA A 248 -17.88 -36.18 7.14
C ALA A 248 -19.24 -36.51 6.51
N GLU A 249 -19.48 -36.20 5.23
CA GLU A 249 -20.77 -36.42 4.56
C GLU A 249 -20.72 -37.59 3.56
N ARG A 250 -20.38 -38.78 4.08
CA ARG A 250 -20.81 -40.07 3.51
C ARG A 250 -21.40 -40.91 4.62
N GLY A 251 -22.61 -40.56 5.02
CA GLY A 251 -23.34 -41.32 6.03
C GLY A 251 -24.70 -40.70 6.34
N HIS A 252 -25.74 -41.38 5.85
CA HIS A 252 -27.13 -41.29 6.29
C HIS A 252 -27.99 -40.06 5.92
N ALA A 253 -28.83 -40.31 4.91
CA ALA A 253 -30.17 -39.76 4.84
C ALA A 253 -31.00 -40.20 6.05
N ASP A 254 -31.47 -39.23 6.84
CA ASP A 254 -32.86 -39.03 7.26
C ASP A 254 -32.93 -38.06 8.45
N ARG A 255 -33.67 -36.97 8.28
CA ARG A 255 -34.18 -36.10 9.36
C ARG A 255 -35.47 -36.75 9.93
N PRO A 256 -36.03 -36.39 11.11
CA PRO A 256 -35.90 -35.11 11.85
C PRO A 256 -35.95 -35.18 13.41
N TYR A 257 -35.95 -33.98 14.02
CA TYR A 257 -36.47 -33.57 15.34
C TYR A 257 -35.54 -33.34 16.53
N LEU A 258 -35.94 -32.31 17.27
CA LEU A 258 -35.31 -31.58 18.37
C LEU A 258 -34.89 -32.42 19.59
N SER A 259 -33.91 -31.84 20.29
CA SER A 259 -33.51 -32.06 21.70
C SER A 259 -32.36 -33.03 21.96
N ARG A 260 -31.18 -32.47 22.19
CA ARG A 260 -30.51 -32.61 23.50
C ARG A 260 -29.38 -31.60 23.65
N VAL A 261 -29.60 -30.69 24.59
CA VAL A 261 -28.58 -29.83 25.19
C VAL A 261 -27.56 -30.74 25.88
N GLY A 262 -26.30 -30.65 25.45
CA GLY A 262 -25.14 -31.32 26.04
C GLY A 262 -24.03 -30.29 26.20
N GLU A 263 -23.41 -30.29 27.38
CA GLU A 263 -22.69 -29.20 28.07
C GLU A 263 -21.40 -28.65 27.43
N ASN A 264 -21.19 -28.81 26.11
CA ASN A 264 -19.98 -28.30 25.43
C ASN A 264 -20.27 -27.21 24.39
N ALA A 265 -21.51 -26.70 24.31
CA ALA A 265 -21.89 -25.65 23.35
C ALA A 265 -21.38 -24.25 23.72
N PHE A 266 -20.85 -24.04 24.94
CA PHE A 266 -20.38 -22.73 25.39
C PHE A 266 -18.91 -22.42 24.99
N ASP A 267 -18.10 -23.42 24.66
CA ASP A 267 -16.70 -23.21 24.24
C ASP A 267 -16.53 -22.97 22.73
N MET A 268 -17.47 -23.45 21.89
CA MET A 268 -17.50 -23.08 20.45
C MET A 268 -18.03 -21.67 20.19
N LEU A 269 -18.71 -21.05 21.16
CA LEU A 269 -19.28 -19.70 21.05
C LEU A 269 -18.29 -18.59 21.43
N LYS A 270 -17.10 -18.92 21.98
CA LYS A 270 -16.07 -17.92 22.31
C LYS A 270 -15.04 -17.69 21.19
N SER A 271 -14.84 -18.63 20.26
CA SER A 271 -13.88 -18.46 19.15
C SER A 271 -14.51 -17.91 17.86
N THR A 272 -15.84 -17.89 17.77
CA THR A 272 -16.56 -17.53 16.53
C THR A 272 -17.27 -16.18 16.56
N VAL A 273 -17.25 -15.47 17.69
CA VAL A 273 -17.70 -14.07 17.76
C VAL A 273 -16.48 -13.16 17.70
N VAL A 274 -15.79 -13.16 16.57
CA VAL A 274 -15.04 -11.96 16.19
C VAL A 274 -16.11 -10.90 15.95
N ASN A 275 -16.32 -10.05 16.96
CA ASN A 275 -17.23 -8.92 16.96
C ASN A 275 -17.37 -8.35 15.53
N PRO A 276 -18.56 -8.43 14.89
CA PRO A 276 -18.79 -7.86 13.56
C PRO A 276 -18.33 -6.40 13.49
N THR A 277 -18.42 -5.69 14.61
CA THR A 277 -17.90 -4.34 14.83
C THR A 277 -16.37 -4.24 14.78
N LEU A 278 -15.62 -5.20 15.33
CA LEU A 278 -14.15 -5.24 15.24
C LEU A 278 -13.69 -5.60 13.82
N THR A 279 -14.40 -6.51 13.15
CA THR A 279 -14.13 -6.86 11.74
C THR A 279 -14.47 -5.69 10.81
N ALA A 280 -15.57 -4.99 11.06
CA ALA A 280 -15.90 -3.74 10.38
C ALA A 280 -14.87 -2.65 10.67
N TYR A 281 -14.40 -2.51 11.91
CA TYR A 281 -13.37 -1.53 12.28
C TYR A 281 -12.03 -1.80 11.56
N LYS A 282 -11.56 -3.06 11.54
CA LYS A 282 -10.35 -3.44 10.79
C LYS A 282 -10.51 -3.25 9.28
N ARG A 283 -11.71 -3.45 8.73
CA ARG A 283 -12.03 -3.12 7.33
C ARG A 283 -11.97 -1.61 7.09
N VAL A 284 -12.50 -0.81 8.00
CA VAL A 284 -12.47 0.65 7.92
C VAL A 284 -11.03 1.17 8.03
N GLU A 285 -10.22 0.63 8.93
CA GLU A 285 -8.81 1.01 9.09
C GLU A 285 -7.96 0.63 7.87
N ALA A 286 -8.16 -0.57 7.30
CA ALA A 286 -7.50 -0.97 6.06
C ALA A 286 -8.00 -0.19 4.82
N ALA A 287 -9.25 0.27 4.84
CA ALA A 287 -9.87 1.00 3.74
C ALA A 287 -9.68 2.53 3.79
N MET A 288 -9.17 3.10 4.88
CA MET A 288 -8.92 4.53 4.98
C MET A 288 -7.82 4.94 3.98
N PRO A 289 -8.14 5.73 2.93
CA PRO A 289 -7.16 6.13 1.94
C PRO A 289 -6.23 7.21 2.53
N GLY A 290 -5.15 6.77 3.17
CA GLY A 290 -4.04 7.65 3.54
C GLY A 290 -3.31 8.17 2.31
N ARG A 291 -2.84 9.42 2.35
CA ARG A 291 -1.85 9.89 1.37
C ARG A 291 -0.53 9.23 1.72
N ILE A 292 -0.02 8.40 0.83
CA ILE A 292 1.24 7.71 1.05
C ILE A 292 2.40 8.60 0.61
N THR A 293 3.42 8.64 1.46
CA THR A 293 4.70 9.27 1.16
C THR A 293 5.35 8.54 0.01
N THR A 294 6.17 9.24 -0.77
CA THR A 294 6.96 8.63 -1.85
C THR A 294 7.75 7.43 -1.35
N ASP A 295 8.33 7.55 -0.17
CA ASP A 295 9.20 6.55 0.44
C ASP A 295 8.40 5.31 0.83
N GLY A 296 7.16 5.48 1.29
CA GLY A 296 6.27 4.35 1.60
C GLY A 296 5.91 3.53 0.36
N LEU A 297 5.64 4.19 -0.78
CA LEU A 297 5.35 3.48 -2.03
C LEU A 297 6.61 2.80 -2.60
N ALA A 298 7.76 3.47 -2.53
CA ALA A 298 9.03 2.90 -2.96
C ALA A 298 9.39 1.65 -2.13
N HIS A 299 9.26 1.73 -0.81
CA HIS A 299 9.49 0.59 0.08
C HIS A 299 8.54 -0.58 -0.21
N TYR A 300 7.26 -0.30 -0.45
CA TYR A 300 6.31 -1.33 -0.87
C TYR A 300 6.69 -1.99 -2.20
N ALA A 301 7.15 -1.19 -3.18
CA ALA A 301 7.61 -1.72 -4.46
C ALA A 301 8.84 -2.62 -4.29
N ASP A 302 9.78 -2.26 -3.40
CA ASP A 302 10.94 -3.08 -3.08
C ASP A 302 10.53 -4.40 -2.40
N LEU A 303 9.63 -4.36 -1.42
CA LEU A 303 9.07 -5.56 -0.78
C LEU A 303 8.37 -6.48 -1.79
N LEU A 304 7.54 -5.91 -2.67
CA LEU A 304 6.84 -6.66 -3.70
C LEU A 304 7.82 -7.28 -4.70
N SER A 305 8.87 -6.55 -5.09
CA SER A 305 9.95 -7.07 -5.95
C SER A 305 10.64 -8.28 -5.31
N GLU A 306 10.88 -8.23 -4.00
CA GLU A 306 11.44 -9.34 -3.25
C GLU A 306 10.48 -10.54 -3.15
N VAL A 307 9.20 -10.32 -2.86
CA VAL A 307 8.17 -11.39 -2.90
C VAL A 307 8.15 -12.08 -4.27
N CYS A 308 8.10 -11.29 -5.35
CA CYS A 308 8.06 -11.83 -6.71
C CYS A 308 9.28 -12.70 -7.03
N LEU A 309 10.46 -12.33 -6.49
CA LEU A 309 11.69 -13.10 -6.64
C LEU A 309 11.64 -14.39 -5.81
N LYS A 310 11.30 -14.30 -4.52
CA LYS A 310 11.31 -15.45 -3.61
C LYS A 310 10.30 -16.52 -3.99
N LEU A 311 9.14 -16.13 -4.53
CA LEU A 311 8.12 -17.07 -4.98
C LEU A 311 8.51 -17.86 -6.24
N GLN A 312 9.58 -17.49 -6.96
CA GLN A 312 10.02 -18.24 -8.15
C GLN A 312 10.49 -19.67 -7.82
N VAL A 313 10.90 -19.94 -6.57
CA VAL A 313 11.27 -21.29 -6.13
C VAL A 313 10.15 -22.31 -6.40
N PHE A 314 8.88 -21.91 -6.28
CA PHE A 314 7.77 -22.81 -6.57
C PHE A 314 7.61 -23.11 -8.07
N ASP A 315 7.99 -22.17 -8.96
CA ASP A 315 8.04 -22.44 -10.40
C ASP A 315 9.12 -23.48 -10.71
N GLU A 316 10.28 -23.38 -10.05
CA GLU A 316 11.36 -24.37 -10.16
C GLU A 316 10.91 -25.75 -9.69
N TRP A 317 10.20 -25.83 -8.56
CA TRP A 317 9.59 -27.08 -8.08
C TRP A 317 8.53 -27.64 -9.04
N LEU A 318 7.70 -26.79 -9.63
CA LEU A 318 6.72 -27.22 -10.63
C LEU A 318 7.41 -27.77 -11.89
N ILE A 319 8.45 -27.10 -12.38
CA ILE A 319 9.26 -27.59 -13.51
C ILE A 319 9.86 -28.95 -13.18
N PHE A 320 10.42 -29.10 -11.98
CA PHE A 320 11.06 -30.34 -11.53
C PHE A 320 10.06 -31.51 -11.44
N VAL A 321 8.87 -31.29 -10.87
CA VAL A 321 7.85 -32.34 -10.69
C VAL A 321 7.11 -32.68 -11.98
N GLY A 322 6.98 -31.71 -12.89
CA GLY A 322 6.31 -31.84 -14.18
C GLY A 322 4.78 -32.05 -14.10
N PRO A 323 4.08 -31.92 -15.24
CA PRO A 323 2.66 -32.22 -15.34
C PRO A 323 2.38 -33.73 -15.20
N GLU A 324 1.15 -34.09 -14.84
CA GLU A 324 0.72 -35.49 -14.84
C GLU A 324 0.80 -36.07 -16.25
N GLY A 325 1.53 -37.19 -16.41
CA GLY A 325 1.55 -37.97 -17.65
C GLY A 325 2.73 -37.74 -18.60
N ASP A 326 3.65 -36.81 -18.32
CA ASP A 326 4.85 -36.59 -19.15
C ASP A 326 5.98 -37.62 -18.91
N SER A 327 5.76 -38.57 -17.98
CA SER A 327 6.70 -39.67 -17.74
C SER A 327 6.49 -40.76 -18.80
N ASP A 328 7.02 -40.55 -19.99
CA ASP A 328 7.19 -41.62 -20.96
C ASP A 328 8.21 -42.63 -20.39
N SER A 329 7.87 -43.92 -20.42
CA SER A 329 8.69 -45.11 -20.11
C SER A 329 8.84 -45.67 -18.68
N SER A 330 8.45 -46.95 -18.59
CA SER A 330 8.98 -48.09 -17.80
C SER A 330 8.88 -48.13 -16.27
N VAL A 331 8.13 -49.14 -15.81
CA VAL A 331 8.27 -49.93 -14.55
C VAL A 331 8.55 -49.09 -13.30
N ARG A 332 7.49 -48.48 -12.73
CA ARG A 332 7.55 -47.81 -11.43
C ARG A 332 7.11 -48.73 -10.30
N THR A 333 7.87 -48.73 -9.21
CA THR A 333 7.49 -49.22 -7.89
C THR A 333 6.35 -48.34 -7.35
N GLU A 334 5.22 -48.93 -6.96
CA GLU A 334 3.97 -48.21 -6.66
C GLU A 334 4.10 -47.19 -5.50
N VAL A 335 4.96 -47.45 -4.51
CA VAL A 335 5.04 -46.71 -3.23
C VAL A 335 5.72 -45.33 -3.37
N ASP A 336 6.77 -45.19 -4.16
CA ASP A 336 7.47 -43.90 -4.36
C ASP A 336 6.65 -42.91 -5.20
N SER A 337 5.65 -43.42 -5.94
CA SER A 337 4.76 -42.58 -6.74
C SER A 337 3.81 -41.73 -5.87
N ASP A 338 3.43 -42.23 -4.69
CA ASP A 338 2.42 -41.59 -3.84
C ASP A 338 2.91 -40.29 -3.19
N VAL A 339 4.13 -40.27 -2.65
CA VAL A 339 4.70 -39.08 -1.99
C VAL A 339 5.00 -37.98 -3.01
N LYS A 340 5.54 -38.36 -4.18
CA LYS A 340 5.76 -37.43 -5.29
C LYS A 340 4.45 -36.82 -5.79
N ASN A 341 3.39 -37.62 -5.91
CA ASN A 341 2.06 -37.14 -6.28
C ASN A 341 1.47 -36.20 -5.21
N GLU A 342 1.70 -36.47 -3.93
CA GLU A 342 1.32 -35.56 -2.84
C GLU A 342 2.07 -34.22 -2.94
N VAL A 343 3.38 -34.23 -3.16
CA VAL A 343 4.17 -33.00 -3.39
C VAL A 343 3.63 -32.22 -4.59
N ARG A 344 3.30 -32.90 -5.69
CA ARG A 344 2.65 -32.27 -6.85
C ARG A 344 1.35 -31.59 -6.44
N LYS A 345 0.46 -32.31 -5.76
CA LYS A 345 -0.83 -31.76 -5.31
C LYS A 345 -0.66 -30.52 -4.44
N LEU A 346 0.27 -30.55 -3.48
CA LEU A 346 0.56 -29.41 -2.61
C LEU A 346 1.09 -28.20 -3.41
N LEU A 347 1.95 -28.42 -4.41
CA LEU A 347 2.44 -27.35 -5.28
C LEU A 347 1.31 -26.72 -6.13
N LEU A 348 0.35 -27.54 -6.59
CA LEU A 348 -0.83 -27.05 -7.29
C LEU A 348 -1.70 -26.17 -6.38
N GLU A 349 -1.89 -26.57 -5.12
CA GLU A 349 -2.60 -25.77 -4.12
C GLU A 349 -1.86 -24.45 -3.81
N VAL A 350 -0.54 -24.48 -3.69
CA VAL A 350 0.29 -23.27 -3.49
C VAL A 350 0.13 -22.32 -4.67
N SER A 351 0.23 -22.84 -5.90
CA SER A 351 0.03 -22.05 -7.12
C SER A 351 -1.34 -21.39 -7.16
N GLN A 352 -2.40 -22.14 -6.82
CA GLN A 352 -3.75 -21.62 -6.78
C GLN A 352 -3.91 -20.50 -5.73
N LEU A 353 -3.33 -20.66 -4.53
CA LEU A 353 -3.37 -19.62 -3.50
C LEU A 353 -2.58 -18.37 -3.91
N ILE A 354 -1.41 -18.53 -4.52
CA ILE A 354 -0.62 -17.41 -5.02
C ILE A 354 -1.37 -16.66 -6.14
N SER A 355 -2.03 -17.39 -7.04
CA SER A 355 -2.85 -16.80 -8.10
C SER A 355 -4.02 -15.99 -7.51
N THR A 356 -4.77 -16.57 -6.59
CA THR A 356 -6.02 -16.00 -6.06
C THR A 356 -5.80 -14.89 -5.05
N VAL A 357 -4.68 -14.91 -4.33
CA VAL A 357 -4.39 -13.95 -3.26
C VAL A 357 -3.36 -12.93 -3.71
N ILE A 358 -2.15 -13.38 -4.09
CA ILE A 358 -1.03 -12.48 -4.35
C ILE A 358 -1.17 -11.81 -5.70
N CYS A 359 -1.43 -12.57 -6.77
CA CYS A 359 -1.55 -12.00 -8.11
C CYS A 359 -2.76 -11.07 -8.20
N GLU A 360 -3.92 -11.46 -7.66
CA GLU A 360 -5.13 -10.62 -7.63
C GLU A 360 -4.88 -9.30 -6.88
N LEU A 361 -4.28 -9.37 -5.69
CA LEU A 361 -3.91 -8.19 -4.89
C LEU A 361 -3.00 -7.24 -5.66
N VAL A 362 -1.97 -7.79 -6.30
CA VAL A 362 -0.94 -6.98 -6.98
C VAL A 362 -1.48 -6.41 -8.29
N VAL A 363 -2.26 -7.17 -9.07
CA VAL A 363 -2.89 -6.67 -10.30
C VAL A 363 -3.83 -5.51 -9.99
N HIS A 364 -4.64 -5.63 -8.94
CA HIS A 364 -5.51 -4.55 -8.48
C HIS A 364 -4.69 -3.31 -8.08
N ASP A 365 -3.55 -3.49 -7.42
CA ASP A 365 -2.65 -2.39 -7.04
C ASP A 365 -2.00 -1.72 -8.25
N VAL A 366 -1.53 -2.52 -9.22
CA VAL A 366 -1.00 -2.02 -10.50
C VAL A 366 -2.08 -1.23 -11.24
N GLN A 367 -3.30 -1.73 -11.34
CA GLN A 367 -4.41 -1.03 -11.99
C GLN A 367 -4.64 0.37 -11.37
N ASN A 368 -4.71 0.45 -10.05
CA ASN A 368 -4.91 1.72 -9.34
C ASN A 368 -3.75 2.69 -9.55
N LEU A 369 -2.51 2.20 -9.51
CA LEU A 369 -1.33 3.02 -9.74
C LEU A 369 -1.28 3.51 -11.19
N VAL A 370 -1.54 2.66 -12.17
CA VAL A 370 -1.56 3.02 -13.60
C VAL A 370 -2.63 4.05 -13.89
N GLU A 371 -3.87 3.82 -13.43
CA GLU A 371 -4.96 4.76 -13.66
C GLU A 371 -4.61 6.15 -13.14
N ARG A 372 -4.04 6.21 -11.93
CA ARG A 372 -3.59 7.46 -11.33
C ARG A 372 -2.46 8.11 -12.13
N TYR A 373 -1.47 7.33 -12.55
CA TYR A 373 -0.36 7.80 -13.38
C TYR A 373 -0.90 8.44 -14.66
N LEU A 374 -1.76 7.73 -15.40
CA LEU A 374 -2.36 8.22 -16.64
C LEU A 374 -3.19 9.50 -16.44
N ARG A 375 -3.97 9.59 -15.36
CA ARG A 375 -4.70 10.83 -15.00
C ARG A 375 -3.75 12.00 -14.76
N LYS A 376 -2.62 11.78 -14.08
CA LYS A 376 -1.60 12.80 -13.84
C LYS A 376 -0.93 13.24 -15.14
N THR A 377 -0.54 12.28 -15.97
CA THR A 377 0.09 12.50 -17.27
C THR A 377 -0.85 13.30 -18.20
N ARG A 378 -2.13 12.91 -18.31
CA ARG A 378 -3.13 13.66 -19.07
C ARG A 378 -3.29 15.11 -18.60
N LYS A 379 -3.35 15.36 -17.28
CA LYS A 379 -3.41 16.72 -16.71
C LYS A 379 -2.13 17.53 -16.94
N SER A 380 -0.99 16.86 -17.06
CA SER A 380 0.28 17.51 -17.38
C SER A 380 0.30 17.92 -18.85
N PHE A 381 -0.08 17.01 -19.75
CA PHE A 381 -0.19 17.29 -21.18
C PHE A 381 -1.20 18.39 -21.48
N ALA A 382 -2.38 18.37 -20.85
CA ALA A 382 -3.36 19.45 -21.04
C ALA A 382 -2.79 20.82 -20.66
N ARG A 383 -2.07 20.94 -19.53
CA ARG A 383 -1.49 22.23 -19.14
C ARG A 383 -0.42 22.74 -20.10
N MET A 384 0.34 21.84 -20.73
CA MET A 384 1.35 22.25 -21.72
C MET A 384 0.73 22.92 -22.96
N TYR A 385 -0.37 22.37 -23.49
CA TYR A 385 -0.93 22.86 -24.75
C TYR A 385 -1.93 24.01 -24.62
N TRP A 386 -2.48 24.26 -23.42
CA TRP A 386 -3.55 25.26 -23.24
C TRP A 386 -3.09 26.53 -22.50
N ASP A 387 -1.92 26.52 -21.85
CA ASP A 387 -1.36 27.72 -21.20
C ASP A 387 -0.53 28.59 -22.17
N GLU A 388 -0.26 28.13 -23.40
CA GLU A 388 0.51 28.90 -24.41
C GLU A 388 -0.32 29.96 -25.15
N ASP A 389 -1.65 29.87 -25.18
CA ASP A 389 -2.50 30.72 -26.02
C ASP A 389 -3.05 31.99 -25.33
N TRP A 390 -2.76 32.22 -24.05
CA TRP A 390 -3.38 33.33 -23.28
C TRP A 390 -2.46 34.51 -22.95
N ASP A 391 -1.14 34.39 -23.13
CA ASP A 391 -0.19 35.46 -22.78
C ASP A 391 0.22 36.36 -23.97
N GLU A 392 -0.32 36.14 -25.18
CA GLU A 392 0.12 36.83 -26.41
C GLU A 392 -0.81 37.97 -26.93
N LYS A 393 -1.84 38.40 -26.17
CA LYS A 393 -2.83 39.38 -26.69
C LYS A 393 -3.01 40.71 -25.94
N ASP A 394 -2.28 40.97 -24.85
CA ASP A 394 -2.53 42.18 -24.05
C ASP A 394 -1.45 43.29 -24.19
N ASN A 395 -0.59 43.25 -25.21
CA ASN A 395 0.50 44.24 -25.38
C ASN A 395 0.35 45.23 -26.56
N ASP A 396 -0.77 45.25 -27.28
CA ASP A 396 -0.92 46.10 -28.48
C ASP A 396 -1.77 47.39 -28.28
N ASP A 397 -2.26 47.69 -27.07
CA ASP A 397 -3.19 48.82 -26.83
C ASP A 397 -2.62 50.00 -25.99
N GLU A 398 -1.29 50.18 -25.90
CA GLU A 398 -0.67 51.29 -25.12
C GLU A 398 -0.07 52.44 -25.94
N ASP A 399 -0.44 52.62 -27.22
CA ASP A 399 -0.08 53.81 -28.02
C ASP A 399 -1.28 54.38 -28.81
N ILE A 400 -2.22 55.07 -28.13
CA ILE A 400 -3.07 56.14 -28.70
C ILE A 400 -3.26 57.29 -27.71
#